data_AF-A0A4Q6EH65-F1
#
_entry.id   AF-A0A4Q6EH65-F1
#
_cell.length_a   1.000
_cell.length_b   1.000
_cell.length_c   1.000
_cell.angle_alpha   90.00
_cell.angle_beta   90.00
_cell.angle_gamma   90.00
#
_symmetry.space_group_name_H-M   'P 1'
#
loop_
_entity.id
_entity.type
_entity.pdbx_description
1 polymer ?
#
loop_
_entity_poly.entity_id
_entity_poly.type
_entity_poly.pdbx_seq_one_letter_code
_entity_poly.pdbx_strand_id
1 'polypeptide(L)'
;MKNFLTLSLLAAAFAAAPAQAAMFGCAADTKDFKLDISGQAGDTVKASGSVSFKKSAGAVDITEAAFAEENLVQSWSDGENLNLQFRYELPEGTDAAGTVLVQINSKRKGADFAGEVSVFKNVNAPNLRRPVDVSYKGKVSCHMEIE
;
A
#
# COMPACT_ATOMS: atom_id res chain seq x y z
N MET A 1 65.73 0.61 -22.79
CA MET A 1 65.35 -0.47 -21.86
C MET A 1 64.13 -0.02 -21.08
N LYS A 2 63.03 -0.78 -21.24
CA LYS A 2 61.99 -1.14 -20.26
C LYS A 2 61.41 -0.07 -19.31
N ASN A 3 60.11 0.18 -19.55
CA ASN A 3 58.96 0.15 -18.60
C ASN A 3 58.97 1.20 -17.44
N PHE A 4 57.85 1.79 -17.02
CA PHE A 4 56.58 1.19 -16.67
C PHE A 4 55.47 2.27 -16.65
N LEU A 5 54.37 2.03 -17.37
CA LEU A 5 53.11 2.74 -17.15
C LEU A 5 52.64 2.48 -15.71
N THR A 6 52.38 3.53 -14.93
CA THR A 6 51.59 3.44 -13.71
C THR A 6 50.19 3.97 -14.01
N LEU A 7 49.33 3.05 -14.45
CA LEU A 7 47.90 3.28 -14.64
C LEU A 7 47.23 3.21 -13.25
N SER A 8 47.06 4.36 -12.60
CA SER A 8 46.31 4.44 -11.35
C SER A 8 44.81 4.23 -11.64
N LEU A 9 44.35 2.98 -11.53
CA LEU A 9 42.92 2.67 -11.41
C LEU A 9 42.40 3.33 -10.12
N LEU A 10 41.73 4.48 -10.25
CA LEU A 10 40.76 4.92 -9.24
C LEU A 10 39.53 4.01 -9.39
N ALA A 11 39.51 2.91 -8.63
CA ALA A 11 38.28 2.22 -8.31
C ALA A 11 37.50 3.13 -7.35
N ALA A 12 36.63 3.98 -7.90
CA ALA A 12 35.61 4.67 -7.12
C ALA A 12 34.63 3.61 -6.60
N ALA A 13 34.90 3.09 -5.41
CA ALA A 13 33.95 2.32 -4.64
C ALA A 13 32.79 3.26 -4.26
N PHE A 14 31.78 3.33 -5.12
CA PHE A 14 30.45 3.76 -4.71
C PHE A 14 29.92 2.71 -3.75
N ALA A 15 30.27 2.84 -2.47
CA ALA A 15 29.53 2.19 -1.40
C ALA A 15 28.12 2.77 -1.44
N ALA A 16 27.17 2.04 -2.05
CA ALA A 16 25.76 2.32 -1.85
C ALA A 16 25.54 2.23 -0.34
N ALA A 17 25.22 3.37 0.28
CA ALA A 17 24.84 3.38 1.69
C ALA A 17 23.69 2.38 1.87
N PRO A 18 23.66 1.58 2.96
CA PRO A 18 22.55 0.68 3.20
C PRO A 18 21.25 1.49 3.19
N ALA A 19 20.25 0.99 2.46
CA ALA A 19 18.94 1.61 2.41
C ALA A 19 18.37 1.65 3.83
N GLN A 20 18.44 2.82 4.46
CA GLN A 20 17.92 3.03 5.80
C GLN A 20 16.40 2.80 5.78
N ALA A 21 15.90 2.02 6.73
CA ALA A 21 14.47 1.78 6.80
C ALA A 21 13.72 3.09 7.10
N ALA A 22 12.69 3.37 6.32
CA ALA A 22 11.84 4.54 6.47
C ALA A 22 10.46 4.10 6.98
N MET A 23 9.95 4.76 8.01
CA MET A 23 8.56 4.62 8.41
C MET A 23 7.69 5.37 7.42
N PHE A 24 6.48 4.88 7.16
CA PHE A 24 5.52 5.58 6.32
C PHE A 24 4.09 5.46 6.84
N GLY A 25 3.26 6.41 6.44
CA GLY A 25 1.81 6.33 6.62
C GLY A 25 1.06 6.93 5.46
N CYS A 26 0.06 6.23 4.95
CA CYS A 26 -0.84 6.61 3.87
C CYS A 26 -2.26 6.80 4.39
N ALA A 27 -2.86 7.94 4.11
CA ALA A 27 -4.23 8.25 4.50
C ALA A 27 -5.07 8.75 3.32
N ALA A 28 -6.35 8.38 3.32
CA ALA A 28 -7.35 8.94 2.42
C ALA A 28 -8.67 9.15 3.17
N ASP A 29 -9.32 10.28 2.95
CA ASP A 29 -10.66 10.55 3.46
C ASP A 29 -11.55 11.02 2.29
N THR A 30 -12.49 10.19 1.89
CA THR A 30 -13.37 10.42 0.74
C THR A 30 -14.83 10.43 1.19
N LYS A 31 -15.76 10.74 0.29
CA LYS A 31 -17.19 10.64 0.60
C LYS A 31 -17.66 9.20 0.85
N ASP A 32 -16.93 8.18 0.38
CA ASP A 32 -17.36 6.78 0.40
C ASP A 32 -16.59 5.92 1.42
N PHE A 33 -15.35 6.29 1.74
CA PHE A 33 -14.49 5.56 2.68
C PHE A 33 -13.43 6.45 3.32
N LYS A 34 -12.88 5.99 4.44
CA LYS A 34 -11.65 6.47 5.07
C LYS A 34 -10.63 5.33 5.08
N LEU A 35 -9.38 5.63 4.79
CA LEU A 35 -8.26 4.70 4.81
C LEU A 35 -7.11 5.26 5.64
N ASP A 36 -6.50 4.38 6.41
CA ASP A 36 -5.33 4.67 7.23
C ASP A 36 -4.42 3.42 7.20
N ILE A 37 -3.25 3.54 6.56
CA ILE A 37 -2.26 2.47 6.44
C ILE A 37 -0.93 3.03 6.95
N SER A 38 -0.21 2.27 7.75
CA SER A 38 1.12 2.61 8.22
C SER A 38 2.07 1.43 8.06
N GLY A 39 3.38 1.70 8.04
CA GLY A 39 4.35 0.66 7.80
C GLY A 39 5.79 1.11 7.82
N GLN A 40 6.65 0.20 7.41
CA GLN A 40 8.08 0.38 7.26
C GLN A 40 8.48 -0.04 5.84
N ALA A 41 9.24 0.82 5.16
CA ALA A 41 9.84 0.58 3.87
C ALA A 41 11.37 0.43 4.03
N GLY A 42 11.91 -0.70 3.56
CA GLY A 42 13.35 -0.99 3.54
C GLY A 42 13.59 -2.15 2.59
N ASP A 43 14.51 -3.06 2.92
CA ASP A 43 14.73 -4.30 2.16
C ASP A 43 13.46 -5.14 1.98
N THR A 44 12.53 -5.04 2.94
CA THR A 44 11.19 -5.58 2.84
C THR A 44 10.20 -4.52 3.30
N VAL A 45 9.07 -4.40 2.60
CA VAL A 45 7.98 -3.53 3.00
C VAL A 45 7.07 -4.28 3.95
N LYS A 46 6.79 -3.68 5.10
CA LYS A 46 5.80 -4.15 6.08
C LYS A 46 4.74 -3.09 6.23
N ALA A 47 3.47 -3.49 6.28
CA ALA A 47 2.39 -2.53 6.36
C ALA A 47 1.13 -3.13 6.97
N SER A 48 0.37 -2.30 7.67
CA SER A 48 -0.91 -2.64 8.29
C SER A 48 -1.81 -1.41 8.36
N GLY A 49 -3.09 -1.60 8.67
CA GLY A 49 -4.03 -0.51 8.87
C GLY A 49 -5.46 -0.91 8.59
N SER A 50 -6.29 -0.01 8.09
CA SER A 50 -7.68 -0.31 7.80
C SER A 50 -8.30 0.57 6.71
N VAL A 51 -9.44 0.09 6.21
CA VAL A 51 -10.38 0.88 5.42
C VAL A 51 -11.77 0.79 6.06
N SER A 52 -12.34 1.94 6.41
CA SER A 52 -13.71 2.05 6.95
C SER A 52 -14.62 2.69 5.90
N PHE A 53 -15.81 2.12 5.71
CA PHE A 53 -16.76 2.55 4.68
C PHE A 53 -17.86 3.42 5.27
N LYS A 54 -18.16 4.54 4.61
CA LYS A 54 -19.24 5.45 5.03
C LYS A 54 -20.58 4.86 4.60
N LYS A 55 -21.64 5.06 5.40
CA LYS A 55 -22.99 4.47 5.17
C LYS A 55 -23.57 4.72 3.78
N SER A 56 -23.13 5.76 3.07
CA SER A 56 -23.53 6.07 1.69
C SER A 56 -22.95 5.13 0.63
N ALA A 57 -21.98 4.27 0.98
CA ALA A 57 -21.22 3.43 0.06
C ALA A 57 -22.00 2.20 -0.48
N GLY A 58 -23.26 1.99 -0.09
CA GLY A 58 -24.15 0.98 -0.68
C GLY A 58 -24.49 -0.19 0.24
N ALA A 59 -25.21 -1.16 -0.34
CA ALA A 59 -26.02 -2.19 0.34
C ALA A 59 -25.24 -3.37 0.96
N VAL A 60 -24.00 -3.16 1.38
CA VAL A 60 -23.09 -4.23 1.80
C VAL A 60 -22.54 -3.91 3.19
N ASP A 61 -22.82 -4.77 4.17
CA ASP A 61 -22.56 -4.57 5.61
C ASP A 61 -21.08 -4.57 6.04
N ILE A 62 -20.14 -4.57 5.08
CA ILE A 62 -18.73 -4.36 5.41
C ILE A 62 -18.52 -2.89 5.77
N THR A 63 -18.51 -2.63 7.07
CA THR A 63 -18.24 -1.32 7.66
C THR A 63 -16.76 -1.03 7.76
N GLU A 64 -15.93 -2.05 7.97
CA GLU A 64 -14.48 -1.93 8.07
C GLU A 64 -13.78 -3.21 7.63
N ALA A 65 -12.60 -3.07 7.04
CA ALA A 65 -11.64 -4.14 6.85
C ALA A 65 -10.29 -3.72 7.45
N ALA A 66 -9.79 -4.50 8.39
CA ALA A 66 -8.48 -4.32 9.00
C ALA A 66 -7.46 -5.21 8.30
N PHE A 67 -6.31 -4.63 7.98
CA PHE A 67 -5.20 -5.29 7.29
C PHE A 67 -4.02 -5.42 8.23
N ALA A 68 -3.48 -6.62 8.32
CA ALA A 68 -2.19 -6.91 8.93
C ALA A 68 -1.14 -7.18 7.83
N GLU A 69 0.11 -7.43 8.24
CA GLU A 69 1.23 -7.64 7.30
C GLU A 69 0.96 -8.81 6.34
N GLU A 70 0.31 -9.87 6.82
CA GLU A 70 -0.10 -11.02 6.01
C GLU A 70 -1.13 -10.69 4.92
N ASN A 71 -1.82 -9.55 5.03
CA ASN A 71 -2.75 -9.10 4.00
C ASN A 71 -2.05 -8.29 2.89
N LEU A 72 -0.79 -7.90 3.06
CA LEU A 72 -0.01 -7.22 2.03
C LEU A 72 0.43 -8.23 0.97
N VAL A 73 -0.26 -8.21 -0.18
CA VAL A 73 -0.02 -9.19 -1.26
C VAL A 73 0.97 -8.68 -2.31
N GLN A 74 1.15 -7.36 -2.41
CA GLN A 74 2.15 -6.76 -3.28
C GLN A 74 2.60 -5.41 -2.70
N SER A 75 3.90 -5.16 -2.77
CA SER A 75 4.50 -3.89 -2.39
C SER A 75 5.67 -3.55 -3.29
N TRP A 76 5.83 -2.27 -3.61
CA TRP A 76 7.01 -1.77 -4.32
C TRP A 76 7.29 -0.34 -3.88
N SER A 77 8.56 -0.07 -3.52
CA SER A 77 9.08 1.27 -3.26
C SER A 77 10.45 1.41 -3.91
N ASP A 78 10.65 2.45 -4.71
CA ASP A 78 11.95 2.81 -5.31
C ASP A 78 12.45 4.19 -4.83
N GLY A 79 11.81 4.74 -3.78
CA GLY A 79 12.05 6.09 -3.28
C GLY A 79 11.29 7.18 -4.04
N GLU A 80 10.85 6.94 -5.27
CA GLU A 80 10.06 7.87 -6.10
C GLU A 80 8.60 7.45 -6.22
N ASN A 81 8.33 6.15 -6.17
CA ASN A 81 7.01 5.54 -6.24
C ASN A 81 6.82 4.68 -5.00
N LEU A 82 5.61 4.73 -4.43
CA LEU A 82 5.18 3.80 -3.39
C LEU A 82 3.86 3.18 -3.83
N ASN A 83 3.89 1.86 -4.01
CA ASN A 83 2.76 1.05 -4.45
C ASN A 83 2.51 -0.06 -3.43
N LEU A 84 1.28 -0.14 -2.94
CA LEU A 84 0.85 -1.13 -1.95
C LEU A 84 -0.46 -1.76 -2.40
N GLN A 85 -0.57 -3.08 -2.21
CA GLN A 85 -1.80 -3.81 -2.44
C GLN A 85 -2.09 -4.74 -1.28
N PHE A 86 -3.26 -4.54 -0.68
CA PHE A 86 -3.78 -5.40 0.39
C PHE A 86 -4.96 -6.20 -0.08
N ARG A 87 -5.07 -7.43 0.42
CA ARG A 87 -6.21 -8.31 0.23
C ARG A 87 -6.67 -8.87 1.57
N TYR A 88 -7.90 -8.54 1.95
CA TYR A 88 -8.55 -9.05 3.14
C TYR A 88 -9.72 -9.95 2.73
N GLU A 89 -9.70 -11.19 3.18
CA GLU A 89 -10.84 -12.11 3.07
C GLU A 89 -11.73 -11.94 4.30
N LEU A 90 -13.03 -11.82 4.08
CA LEU A 90 -13.99 -11.79 5.18
C LEU A 90 -13.96 -13.13 5.92
N PRO A 91 -14.04 -13.14 7.26
CA PRO A 91 -14.04 -14.37 8.04
C PRO A 91 -15.18 -15.31 7.62
N GLU A 92 -14.86 -16.59 7.46
CA GLU A 92 -15.87 -17.63 7.25
C GLU A 92 -16.85 -17.68 8.42
N GLY A 93 -18.15 -17.89 8.14
CA GLY A 93 -19.20 -17.93 9.17
C GLY A 93 -19.83 -16.58 9.52
N THR A 94 -19.40 -15.49 8.87
CA THR A 94 -20.19 -14.25 8.80
C THR A 94 -21.34 -14.43 7.80
N ASP A 95 -22.40 -13.63 7.91
CA ASP A 95 -23.54 -13.64 6.97
C ASP A 95 -23.14 -13.24 5.52
N ALA A 96 -21.87 -12.98 5.26
CA ALA A 96 -21.32 -12.59 3.97
C ALA A 96 -19.90 -13.14 3.79
N ALA A 97 -19.68 -13.97 2.76
CA ALA A 97 -18.34 -14.23 2.24
C ALA A 97 -17.91 -13.07 1.32
N GLY A 98 -16.62 -12.83 1.18
CA GLY A 98 -16.16 -11.79 0.26
C GLY A 98 -14.72 -11.36 0.49
N THR A 99 -14.28 -10.46 -0.37
CA THR A 99 -12.91 -9.95 -0.38
C THR A 99 -12.93 -8.43 -0.46
N VAL A 100 -12.06 -7.78 0.32
CA VAL A 100 -11.73 -6.37 0.18
C VAL A 100 -10.30 -6.25 -0.37
N LEU A 101 -10.16 -5.59 -1.51
CA LEU A 101 -8.89 -5.27 -2.12
C LEU A 101 -8.64 -3.76 -2.03
N VAL A 102 -7.47 -3.38 -1.53
CA VAL A 102 -7.03 -1.98 -1.49
C VAL A 102 -5.75 -1.86 -2.30
N GLN A 103 -5.73 -0.90 -3.23
CA GLN A 103 -4.56 -0.59 -4.06
C GLN A 103 -4.20 0.89 -3.92
N ILE A 104 -3.01 1.17 -3.42
CA ILE A 104 -2.42 2.50 -3.29
C ILE A 104 -1.34 2.62 -4.34
N ASN A 105 -1.43 3.65 -5.18
CA ASN A 105 -0.39 4.00 -6.15
C ASN A 105 -0.05 5.47 -5.93
N SER A 106 1.16 5.75 -5.45
CA SER A 106 1.59 7.10 -5.09
C SER A 106 2.97 7.42 -5.62
N LYS A 107 3.21 8.71 -5.83
CA LYS A 107 4.47 9.26 -6.31
C LYS A 107 4.97 10.34 -5.38
N ARG A 108 6.29 10.45 -5.29
CA ARG A 108 6.97 11.45 -4.49
C ARG A 108 6.57 12.85 -4.94
N LYS A 109 6.30 13.71 -3.96
CA LYS A 109 5.92 15.11 -4.10
C LYS A 109 6.55 15.90 -2.96
N GLY A 110 7.81 16.31 -3.16
CA GLY A 110 8.60 16.95 -2.11
C GLY A 110 9.10 15.92 -1.10
N ALA A 111 8.81 16.13 0.19
CA ALA A 111 9.13 15.17 1.25
C ALA A 111 8.10 14.03 1.35
N ASP A 112 6.89 14.25 0.83
CA ASP A 112 5.77 13.32 0.92
C ASP A 112 5.52 12.57 -0.39
N PHE A 113 4.50 11.71 -0.41
CA PHE A 113 3.94 11.05 -1.58
C PHE A 113 2.47 11.43 -1.73
N ALA A 114 2.02 11.55 -2.98
CA ALA A 114 0.62 11.77 -3.30
C ALA A 114 0.20 10.89 -4.46
N GLY A 115 -1.05 10.44 -4.45
CA GLY A 115 -1.50 9.52 -5.48
C GLY A 115 -2.98 9.21 -5.45
N GLU A 116 -3.28 7.99 -5.89
CA GLU A 116 -4.63 7.46 -5.94
C GLU A 116 -4.73 6.17 -5.14
N VAL A 117 -5.90 5.97 -4.56
CA VAL A 117 -6.28 4.72 -3.92
C VAL A 117 -7.54 4.19 -4.59
N SER A 118 -7.55 2.89 -4.87
CA SER A 118 -8.72 2.15 -5.34
C SER A 118 -9.08 1.09 -4.30
N VAL A 119 -10.35 1.02 -3.94
CA VAL A 119 -10.89 0.02 -3.02
C VAL A 119 -11.94 -0.79 -3.76
N PHE A 120 -11.78 -2.11 -3.78
CA PHE A 120 -12.73 -3.03 -4.39
C PHE A 120 -13.31 -3.92 -3.30
N LYS A 121 -14.63 -4.07 -3.31
CA LYS A 121 -15.37 -4.99 -2.47
C LYS A 121 -16.08 -5.99 -3.37
N ASN A 122 -15.77 -7.27 -3.21
CA ASN A 122 -16.58 -8.36 -3.72
C ASN A 122 -17.30 -8.99 -2.54
N VAL A 123 -18.63 -9.01 -2.55
CA VAL A 123 -19.42 -9.64 -1.49
C VAL A 123 -20.40 -10.65 -2.03
N ASN A 124 -20.40 -11.81 -1.41
CA ASN A 124 -21.26 -12.94 -1.67
C ASN A 124 -21.96 -13.34 -0.35
N ALA A 125 -23.23 -12.97 -0.20
CA ALA A 125 -24.03 -13.27 0.98
C ALA A 125 -25.22 -14.16 0.60
N PRO A 126 -25.74 -15.02 1.51
CA PRO A 126 -26.87 -15.92 1.22
C PRO A 126 -28.13 -15.19 0.71
N ASN A 127 -28.29 -13.93 1.11
CA ASN A 127 -29.45 -13.10 0.77
C ASN A 127 -29.29 -12.36 -0.59
N LEU A 128 -28.11 -12.43 -1.20
CA LEU A 128 -27.84 -11.82 -2.50
C LEU A 128 -28.12 -12.82 -3.62
N ARG A 129 -28.83 -12.38 -4.67
CA ARG A 129 -29.08 -13.22 -5.85
C ARG A 129 -27.80 -13.51 -6.65
N ARG A 130 -26.80 -12.64 -6.55
CA ARG A 130 -25.49 -12.72 -7.22
C ARG A 130 -24.45 -11.94 -6.39
N PRO A 131 -23.15 -12.24 -6.49
CA PRO A 131 -22.11 -11.42 -5.89
C PRO A 131 -22.23 -9.96 -6.33
N VAL A 132 -21.94 -9.06 -5.40
CA VAL A 132 -21.94 -7.61 -5.64
C VAL A 132 -20.50 -7.11 -5.64
N ASP A 133 -20.09 -6.52 -6.76
CA ASP A 133 -18.82 -5.84 -6.91
C ASP A 133 -19.02 -4.34 -6.78
N VAL A 134 -18.28 -3.71 -5.86
CA VAL A 134 -18.27 -2.25 -5.69
C VAL A 134 -16.83 -1.76 -5.72
N SER A 135 -16.60 -0.67 -6.47
CA SER A 135 -15.29 -0.02 -6.56
C SER A 135 -15.39 1.44 -6.15
N TYR A 136 -14.43 1.88 -5.34
CA TYR A 136 -14.28 3.27 -4.90
C TYR A 136 -12.91 3.78 -5.30
N LYS A 137 -12.82 5.08 -5.57
CA LYS A 137 -11.56 5.76 -5.88
C LYS A 137 -11.41 7.00 -5.03
N GLY A 138 -10.18 7.28 -4.60
CA GLY A 138 -9.85 8.42 -3.78
C GLY A 138 -8.46 8.96 -4.08
N LYS A 139 -8.17 10.17 -3.61
CA LYS A 139 -6.81 10.66 -3.48
C LYS A 139 -6.22 10.17 -2.16
N VAL A 140 -4.95 9.81 -2.19
CA VAL A 140 -4.19 9.36 -1.02
C VAL A 140 -2.97 10.24 -0.85
N SER A 141 -2.65 10.55 0.39
CA SER A 141 -1.42 11.22 0.79
C SER A 141 -0.64 10.27 1.68
N CYS A 142 0.64 10.05 1.37
CA CYS A 142 1.53 9.29 2.21
C CYS A 142 2.70 10.14 2.68
N HIS A 143 3.09 10.01 3.94
CA HIS A 143 4.31 10.60 4.48
C HIS A 143 5.35 9.50 4.67
N MET A 144 6.63 9.86 4.60
CA MET A 144 7.76 8.99 4.88
C MET A 144 8.74 9.69 5.81
N GLU A 145 9.14 9.01 6.88
CA GLU A 145 10.11 9.49 7.85
C GLU A 145 11.30 8.52 7.87
N ILE A 146 12.51 9.04 7.65
CA ILE A 146 13.74 8.26 7.73
C ILE A 146 14.18 8.29 9.20
N GLU A 147 14.31 7.13 9.83
CA GLU A 147 14.90 7.00 11.17
C GLU A 147 16.44 6.99 11.13
#